data_AF-A0A0E9XI20-F1
#
_entry.id   AF-A0A0E9XI20-F1
#
_cell.length_a   1.000
_cell.length_b   1.000
_cell.length_c   1.000
_cell.angle_alpha   90.00
_cell.angle_beta   90.00
_cell.angle_gamma   90.00
#
_symmetry.space_group_name_H-M   'P 1'
#
loop_
_entity.id
_entity.type
_entity.pdbx_description
1 polymer ?
#
loop_
_entity_poly.entity_id
_entity_poly.type
_entity_poly.pdbx_seq_one_letter_code
_entity_poly.pdbx_strand_id
1 'polypeptide(L)' 'MNNLKNLQQFVFEITRWRQFGSKFYYFSETKSTWEKAREQCVAMGATLAMVKTREEMEFLAKVNTGVTGWD' A
#
# COMPACT_ATOMS: atom_id res chain seq x y z
N MET A 1 -17.28 14.23 16.67
CA MET A 1 -15.95 13.71 16.26
C MET A 1 -15.91 12.24 16.68
N ASN A 2 -15.94 11.19 15.86
CA ASN A 2 -15.34 10.92 14.55
C ASN A 2 -16.08 9.74 13.88
N ASN A 3 -16.77 9.97 12.75
CA ASN A 3 -17.14 8.89 11.81
C ASN A 3 -16.10 8.73 10.68
N LEU A 4 -15.29 9.77 10.43
CA LEU A 4 -14.32 9.80 9.32
C LEU A 4 -13.13 8.86 9.52
N LYS A 5 -12.64 8.69 10.76
CA LYS A 5 -11.56 7.72 11.05
C LYS A 5 -12.00 6.27 10.81
N ASN A 6 -13.29 5.98 10.99
CA ASN A 6 -13.85 4.65 10.76
C ASN A 6 -14.05 4.38 9.25
N LEU A 7 -14.49 5.40 8.50
CA LEU A 7 -14.65 5.31 7.05
C LEU A 7 -13.32 5.11 6.31
N GLN A 8 -12.25 5.79 6.71
CA GLN A 8 -10.94 5.60 6.07
C GLN A 8 -10.37 4.20 6.32
N GLN A 9 -10.57 3.63 7.52
CA GLN A 9 -10.17 2.26 7.79
C GLN A 9 -11.02 1.26 6.99
N PHE A 10 -12.33 1.47 6.91
CA PHE A 10 -13.23 0.62 6.13
C PHE A 10 -12.90 0.66 4.63
N VAL A 11 -12.63 1.84 4.06
CA VAL A 11 -12.20 2.00 2.67
C VAL A 11 -10.87 1.29 2.42
N PHE A 12 -9.94 1.29 3.38
CA PHE A 12 -8.73 0.48 3.25
C PHE A 12 -9.03 -1.02 3.22
N GLU A 13 -9.89 -1.54 4.10
CA GLU A 13 -10.20 -2.97 4.11
C GLU A 13 -10.83 -3.45 2.80
N ILE A 14 -11.70 -2.64 2.20
CA ILE A 14 -12.39 -3.02 0.95
C ILE A 14 -11.54 -2.79 -0.31
N THR A 15 -10.62 -1.81 -0.32
CA THR A 15 -9.89 -1.42 -1.54
C THR A 15 -8.40 -1.78 -1.52
N ARG A 16 -7.82 -1.98 -0.33
CA ARG A 16 -6.37 -2.13 -0.10
C ARG A 16 -5.51 -0.95 -0.55
N TRP A 17 -6.12 0.20 -0.84
CA TRP A 17 -5.41 1.44 -1.16
C TRP A 17 -5.23 2.30 0.10
N ARG A 18 -4.02 2.82 0.31
CA ARG A 18 -3.75 3.86 1.30
C ARG A 18 -3.10 5.08 0.68
N GLN A 19 -3.46 6.24 1.20
CA GLN A 19 -2.89 7.50 0.79
C GLN A 19 -1.81 7.95 1.78
N PHE A 20 -0.68 8.43 1.26
CA PHE A 20 0.32 9.16 2.02
C PHE A 20 0.82 10.35 1.21
N GLY A 21 0.56 11.56 1.73
CA GLY A 21 0.75 12.79 0.96
C GLY A 21 -0.12 12.80 -0.30
N SER A 22 0.51 13.02 -1.45
CA SER A 22 -0.13 13.02 -2.78
C SER A 22 -0.12 11.66 -3.49
N LYS A 23 0.43 10.61 -2.87
CA LYS A 23 0.56 9.28 -3.47
C LYS A 23 -0.44 8.29 -2.89
N PHE A 24 -0.88 7.35 -3.72
CA PHE A 24 -1.70 6.21 -3.34
C PHE A 24 -0.90 4.92 -3.50
N TYR A 25 -1.02 4.04 -2.51
CA TYR A 25 -0.27 2.79 -2.40
C TYR A 25 -1.25 1.62 -2.29
N TYR A 26 -1.09 0.64 -3.17
CA TYR A 26 -1.85 -0.60 -3.14
C TYR A 26 -1.05 -1.70 -2.44
N PHE A 27 -1.69 -2.42 -1.52
CA PHE A 27 -1.08 -3.52 -0.78
C PHE A 27 -1.67 -4.85 -1.24
N SER A 28 -0.87 -5.64 -1.95
CA SER A 28 -1.26 -6.99 -2.38
C SER A 28 -1.37 -7.92 -1.17
N GLU A 29 -2.43 -8.73 -1.11
CA GLU A 29 -2.59 -9.77 -0.09
C GLU A 29 -1.66 -10.96 -0.33
N THR A 30 -1.31 -11.23 -1.59
CA THR A 30 -0.44 -12.35 -1.98
C THR A 30 0.97 -11.87 -2.25
N LYS A 31 1.95 -12.65 -1.79
CA LYS A 31 3.34 -12.52 -2.23
C LYS A 31 3.42 -12.82 -3.73
N SER A 32 4.32 -12.15 -4.44
CA SER A 32 4.53 -12.30 -5.87
C SER A 32 5.99 -12.07 -6.19
N THR A 33 6.49 -12.63 -7.30
CA THR A 33 7.81 -12.26 -7.78
C THR A 33 7.81 -10.78 -8.18
N TRP A 34 8.99 -10.16 -8.19
CA TRP A 34 9.12 -8.75 -8.55
C TRP A 34 8.51 -8.44 -9.93
N GLU A 35 8.76 -9.31 -10.92
CA GLU A 35 8.22 -9.19 -12.27
C GLU A 35 6.70 -9.24 -12.27
N LYS A 36 6.12 -10.20 -11.54
CA LYS A 36 4.67 -10.35 -11.46
C LYS A 36 3.99 -9.17 -10.77
N ALA A 37 4.59 -8.69 -9.68
CA ALA A 37 4.09 -7.50 -8.98
C ALA A 37 4.13 -6.26 -9.90
N ARG A 38 5.19 -6.12 -10.70
CA ARG A 38 5.30 -5.04 -11.70
C ARG A 38 4.22 -5.14 -12.77
N GLU A 39 3.99 -6.32 -13.34
CA GLU A 39 2.91 -6.56 -14.31
C GLU A 39 1.54 -6.19 -13.74
N GLN A 40 1.26 -6.60 -12.50
CA GLN A 40 0.00 -6.29 -11.81
C GLN A 40 -0.17 -4.78 -11.62
N CYS A 41 0.88 -4.06 -11.19
CA CYS A 41 0.82 -2.61 -11.06
C CYS A 41 0.50 -1.94 -12.40
N VAL A 42 1.17 -2.35 -13.48
CA VAL A 42 0.91 -1.81 -14.83
C VAL A 42 -0.51 -2.10 -15.29
N ALA A 43 -1.03 -3.31 -15.04
CA ALA A 43 -2.41 -3.68 -15.36
C ALA A 43 -3.45 -2.83 -14.60
N MET A 44 -3.11 -2.32 -13.41
CA MET A 44 -3.94 -1.40 -12.63
C MET A 44 -3.75 0.08 -13.02
N GLY A 45 -2.93 0.39 -14.03
CA GLY A 45 -2.59 1.78 -14.39
C GLY A 45 -1.66 2.47 -13.39
N ALA A 46 -0.94 1.69 -12.57
CA ALA A 46 -0.03 2.17 -11.54
C ALA A 46 1.42 1.73 -11.83
N THR A 47 2.34 2.12 -10.95
CA THR A 47 3.74 1.68 -10.96
C THR A 47 4.07 0.98 -9.66
N LEU A 48 4.98 0.00 -9.72
CA LEU A 48 5.51 -0.63 -8.52
C LEU A 48 6.11 0.45 -7.60
N ALA A 49 5.76 0.40 -6.31
CA ALA A 49 6.12 1.45 -5.37
C ALA A 49 7.64 1.58 -5.23
N MET A 50 8.14 2.79 -5.44
CA MET A 50 9.53 3.16 -5.17
C MET A 50 9.56 4.11 -3.99
N VAL A 51 10.14 3.65 -2.88
CA VAL A 51 10.29 4.40 -1.63
C VAL A 51 11.43 5.38 -1.79
N LYS A 52 11.14 6.69 -1.70
CA LYS A 52 12.15 7.74 -1.91
C LYS A 52 12.55 8.47 -0.64
N THR A 53 11.72 8.40 0.41
CA THR A 53 11.98 9.12 1.66
C THR A 53 11.85 8.20 2.86
N ARG A 54 12.43 8.63 3.98
CA ARG A 54 12.33 7.90 5.25
C ARG A 54 10.88 7.86 5.74
N GLU A 55 10.14 8.94 5.55
CA GLU A 55 8.75 9.05 5.98
C GLU A 55 7.85 8.09 5.19
N GLU A 56 8.11 7.92 3.88
CA GLU A 56 7.45 6.89 3.07
C GLU A 56 7.79 5.49 3.57
N MET A 57 9.06 5.22 3.89
CA MET A 57 9.48 3.94 4.44
C MET A 57 8.78 3.64 5.78
N GLU A 58 8.76 4.60 6.69
CA GLU A 58 8.09 4.47 7.98
C GLU A 58 6.57 4.27 7.84
N PHE A 59 5.94 4.98 6.90
CA PHE A 59 4.53 4.79 6.58
C PHE A 59 4.25 3.37 6.08
N LEU A 60 5.01 2.92 5.07
CA LEU A 60 4.84 1.58 4.50
C LEU A 60 5.11 0.48 5.52
N ALA A 61 6.13 0.64 6.37
CA ALA A 61 6.43 -0.31 7.45
C ALA A 61 5.30 -0.42 8.49
N LYS A 62 4.69 0.70 8.88
CA LYS A 62 3.54 0.72 9.82
C LYS A 62 2.30 0.07 9.21
N VAL A 63 2.06 0.29 7.92
CA VAL A 63 0.91 -0.28 7.20
C VAL A 63 1.10 -1.77 6.90
N ASN A 64 2.34 -2.22 6.72
CA ASN A 64 2.68 -3.62 6.41
C ASN A 64 2.67 -4.54 7.64
N THR A 65 2.03 -4.17 8.75
CA THR A 65 2.02 -4.93 10.02
C THR A 65 1.27 -6.27 9.98
N GLY A 66 0.91 -6.78 8.80
CA GLY A 66 0.38 -8.13 8.59
C GLY A 66 1.22 -9.04 7.68
N VAL A 67 2.26 -8.54 7.00
CA VAL A 67 3.14 -9.36 6.16
C VAL A 67 4.57 -9.00 6.49
N THR A 68 5.28 -9.92 7.12
CA THR A 68 6.71 -9.79 7.45
C THR A 68 7.46 -9.23 6.23
N GLY A 69 8.25 -8.19 6.48
CA GLY A 69 9.14 -7.59 5.49
C GLY A 69 9.91 -8.68 4.76
N TRP A 70 10.19 -8.42 3.49
CA TRP A 70 10.94 -9.29 2.61
C TRP A 70 12.24 -9.75 3.26
N ASP A 71 12.20 -10.96 3.83
CA ASP A 71 13.28 -11.93 3.98
C ASP A 71 12.88 -13.17 3.17
#